data_AF-A0A177MVH1-F1
#
_entry.id   AF-A0A177MVH1-F1
#
_cell.length_a   1.000
_cell.length_b   1.000
_cell.length_c   1.000
_cell.angle_alpha   90.00
_cell.angle_beta   90.00
_cell.angle_gamma   90.00
#
_symmetry.space_group_name_H-M   'P 1'
#
loop_
_entity.id
_entity.type
_entity.pdbx_description
1 polymer ?
#
loop_
_entity_poly.entity_id
_entity_poly.type
_entity_poly.pdbx_seq_one_letter_code
_entity_poly.pdbx_strand_id
1 'polypeptide(L)'
;MDEKLFAVLLGTIAGAVGYWVTTFWMKPILQYRDLRIKVFADFIFYAQVVNAEGLNDRMKVLYEDRIKSNRGNSADLAACLTELPFWYRWWIRAWGHAPEKAVKHLIGFSNTTDYEAAEKLIRAITKALGFKIEIT
;
A
#
# COMPACT_ATOMS: atom_id res chain seq x y z
N MET A 1 31.59 31.73 22.23
CA MET A 1 31.28 31.26 20.87
C MET A 1 30.50 32.38 20.20
N ASP A 2 30.95 32.87 19.04
CA ASP A 2 30.33 33.99 18.34
C ASP A 2 28.87 33.68 18.01
N GLU A 3 27.95 34.61 18.28
CA GLU A 3 26.51 34.46 18.01
C GLU A 3 26.26 34.11 16.53
N LYS A 4 27.10 34.62 15.63
CA LYS A 4 27.05 34.31 14.20
C LYS A 4 27.38 32.84 13.92
N LEU A 5 28.37 32.27 14.61
CA LEU A 5 28.73 30.86 14.47
C LEU A 5 27.61 29.95 14.98
N PHE A 6 26.95 30.32 16.08
CA PHE A 6 25.81 29.57 16.59
C PHE A 6 24.60 29.60 15.64
N ALA A 7 24.30 30.76 15.04
CA ALA A 7 23.24 30.90 14.05
C ALA A 7 23.51 30.05 12.79
N VAL A 8 24.75 30.06 12.27
CA VAL A 8 25.15 29.24 11.11
C VAL A 8 25.06 27.74 11.42
N LEU A 9 25.48 27.33 12.63
CA LEU A 9 25.39 25.94 13.07
C LEU A 9 23.93 25.48 13.17
N LEU A 10 23.06 26.29 13.77
CA LEU A 10 21.63 26.01 13.85
C LEU A 10 20.98 25.90 12.47
N GLY A 11 21.30 26.82 11.55
CA GLY A 11 20.79 26.78 10.18
C GLY A 11 21.21 25.52 9.44
N THR A 12 22.47 25.10 9.61
CA THR A 12 23.03 23.90 8.97
C THR A 12 22.39 22.64 9.53
N ILE A 13 22.24 22.54 10.85
CA ILE A 13 21.56 21.42 11.50
C ILE A 13 20.09 21.37 11.08
N ALA A 14 19.39 22.50 11.08
CA ALA A 14 17.99 22.57 10.66
C ALA A 14 17.81 22.13 9.20
N GLY A 15 18.70 22.57 8.30
CA GLY A 15 18.71 22.14 6.89
C GLY A 15 18.96 20.64 6.74
N ALA A 16 19.96 20.10 7.45
CA ALA A 16 20.27 18.66 7.43
C ALA A 16 19.12 17.81 7.97
N VAL A 17 18.51 18.23 9.09
CA VAL A 17 17.34 17.56 9.67
C VAL A 17 16.15 17.65 8.73
N GLY A 18 15.91 18.80 8.09
CA GLY A 18 14.85 18.96 7.10
C GLY A 18 15.01 18.03 5.90
N TYR A 19 16.23 17.92 5.36
CA TYR A 19 16.53 16.97 4.28
C TYR A 19 16.36 15.51 4.73
N TRP A 20 16.79 15.17 5.94
CA TRP A 20 16.63 13.84 6.50
C TRP A 20 15.15 13.46 6.63
N VAL A 21 14.34 14.33 7.23
CA VAL A 21 12.90 14.09 7.44
C VAL A 21 12.17 13.95 6.11
N THR A 22 12.44 14.83 5.14
CA THR A 22 11.77 14.78 3.83
C THR A 22 12.17 13.52 3.04
N THR A 23 13.45 13.17 3.04
CA THR A 23 13.96 12.04 2.23
C THR A 23 13.62 10.69 2.86
N PHE A 24 13.83 10.53 4.17
CA PHE A 24 13.71 9.23 4.83
C PHE A 24 12.35 8.99 5.50
N TRP A 25 11.56 10.04 5.79
CA TRP A 25 10.23 9.85 6.38
C TRP A 25 9.13 10.17 5.38
N MET A 26 9.17 11.35 4.75
CA MET A 26 8.05 11.80 3.92
C MET A 26 7.90 10.94 2.65
N LYS A 27 8.99 10.68 1.93
CA LYS A 27 8.97 9.87 0.71
C LYS A 27 8.37 8.45 0.90
N PRO A 28 8.85 7.62 1.85
CA PRO A 28 8.28 6.28 2.02
C PRO A 28 6.83 6.30 2.53
N ILE A 29 6.45 7.31 3.33
CA ILE A 29 5.06 7.45 3.78
C ILE A 29 4.13 7.75 2.60
N LEU A 30 4.54 8.66 1.69
CA LEU A 30 3.75 8.99 0.50
C LEU A 30 3.65 7.79 -0.44
N GLN A 31 4.76 7.10 -0.71
CA GLN A 31 4.77 5.89 -1.53
C GLN A 31 3.85 4.81 -0.97
N TYR A 32 3.88 4.58 0.36
CA TYR A 32 2.98 3.65 1.01
C TYR A 32 1.50 4.04 0.83
N ARG A 33 1.17 5.32 0.98
CA ARG A 33 -0.20 5.81 0.82
C ARG A 33 -0.69 5.62 -0.62
N ASP A 34 0.15 5.92 -1.61
CA ASP A 34 -0.19 5.76 -3.02
C ASP A 34 -0.38 4.28 -3.39
N LEU A 35 0.52 3.41 -2.95
CA LEU A 35 0.41 1.96 -3.17
C LEU A 35 -0.82 1.38 -2.48
N ARG A 36 -1.12 1.81 -1.25
CA ARG A 36 -2.32 1.41 -0.52
C ARG A 36 -3.60 1.77 -1.30
N ILE A 37 -3.66 2.96 -1.91
CA ILE A 37 -4.81 3.38 -2.74
C ILE A 37 -4.88 2.59 -4.04
N LYS A 38 -3.74 2.36 -4.71
CA LYS A 38 -3.70 1.56 -5.95
C LYS A 38 -4.20 0.14 -5.73
N VAL A 39 -3.69 -0.54 -4.70
CA VAL A 39 -4.14 -1.89 -4.32
C VAL A 39 -5.64 -1.92 -4.01
N PHE A 40 -6.17 -0.89 -3.35
CA PHE A 40 -7.60 -0.79 -3.09
C PHE A 40 -8.43 -0.59 -4.37
N ALA A 41 -7.99 0.28 -5.27
CA ALA A 41 -8.65 0.52 -6.55
C ALA A 41 -8.68 -0.75 -7.42
N ASP A 42 -7.58 -1.52 -7.43
CA ASP A 42 -7.49 -2.80 -8.14
C ASP A 42 -8.52 -3.81 -7.60
N PHE A 43 -8.79 -3.82 -6.29
CA PHE A 43 -9.82 -4.68 -5.70
C PHE A 43 -11.26 -4.23 -5.97
N ILE A 44 -11.53 -2.93 -5.98
CA ILE A 44 -12.86 -2.42 -6.38
C ILE A 44 -13.16 -2.87 -7.81
N PHE A 45 -12.19 -2.71 -8.71
CA PHE A 45 -12.35 -3.13 -10.10
C PHE A 45 -12.56 -4.64 -10.20
N TYR A 46 -11.79 -5.44 -9.44
CA TYR A 46 -12.01 -6.88 -9.36
C TYR A 46 -13.46 -7.21 -8.97
N ALA A 47 -13.98 -6.59 -7.91
CA ALA A 47 -15.35 -6.81 -7.46
C ALA A 47 -16.39 -6.42 -8.53
N GLN A 48 -16.20 -5.29 -9.22
CA GLN A 48 -17.09 -4.84 -10.30
C GLN A 48 -17.09 -5.76 -11.51
N VAL A 49 -15.91 -6.21 -11.96
CA VAL A 49 -15.79 -7.11 -13.12
C VAL A 49 -16.42 -8.47 -12.84
N VAL A 50 -16.31 -8.93 -11.59
CA VAL A 50 -16.93 -10.18 -11.16
C VAL A 50 -18.44 -10.07 -11.11
N ASN A 51 -18.95 -9.00 -10.49
CA ASN A 51 -20.38 -8.84 -10.25
C ASN A 51 -21.13 -8.56 -11.57
N ALA A 52 -20.40 -8.10 -12.60
CA ALA A 52 -20.91 -8.01 -13.97
C ALA A 52 -20.94 -9.42 -14.62
N GLU A 53 -22.04 -10.14 -14.41
CA GLU A 53 -22.34 -11.39 -15.11
C GLU A 53 -22.14 -11.24 -16.63
N GLY A 54 -21.27 -12.09 -17.20
CA GLY A 54 -21.00 -12.14 -18.65
C GLY A 54 -19.73 -11.43 -19.10
N LEU A 55 -18.55 -11.86 -18.61
CA LEU A 55 -17.28 -11.40 -19.18
C LEU A 55 -17.15 -11.82 -20.65
N ASN A 56 -17.34 -10.85 -21.55
CA ASN A 56 -16.86 -10.93 -22.94
C ASN A 56 -15.35 -11.26 -22.94
N ASP A 57 -14.82 -11.99 -23.92
CA ASP A 57 -13.43 -12.48 -23.90
C ASP A 57 -12.39 -11.35 -23.79
N ARG A 58 -12.73 -10.14 -24.24
CA ARG A 58 -11.93 -8.93 -24.04
C ARG A 58 -11.84 -8.48 -22.57
N MET A 59 -12.91 -8.67 -21.78
CA MET A 59 -12.89 -8.42 -20.34
C MET A 59 -12.03 -9.46 -19.61
N LYS A 60 -11.98 -10.71 -20.08
CA LYS A 60 -11.13 -11.75 -19.46
C LYS A 60 -9.64 -11.43 -19.60
N VAL A 61 -9.22 -10.95 -20.76
CA VAL A 61 -7.81 -10.51 -20.97
C VAL A 61 -7.47 -9.31 -20.10
N LEU A 62 -8.37 -8.31 -20.02
CA LEU A 62 -8.20 -7.16 -19.12
C LEU A 62 -8.16 -7.57 -17.64
N TYR A 63 -8.91 -8.60 -17.27
CA TYR A 63 -8.93 -9.18 -15.93
C TYR A 63 -7.59 -9.84 -15.59
N GLU A 64 -7.04 -10.67 -16.47
CA GLU A 64 -5.74 -11.34 -16.25
C GLU A 64 -4.59 -10.34 -16.14
N ASP A 65 -4.56 -9.33 -17.02
CA ASP A 65 -3.54 -8.28 -16.98
C ASP A 65 -3.63 -7.44 -15.71
N ARG A 66 -4.85 -7.17 -15.22
CA ARG A 66 -5.04 -6.44 -13.96
C ARG A 66 -4.73 -7.28 -12.74
N ILE A 67 -4.98 -8.58 -12.75
CA ILE A 67 -4.49 -9.49 -11.70
C ILE A 67 -2.96 -9.45 -11.65
N LYS A 68 -2.28 -9.53 -12.80
CA LYS A 68 -0.80 -9.42 -12.85
C LYS A 68 -0.31 -8.07 -12.32
N SER A 69 -0.95 -6.97 -12.73
CA SER A 69 -0.64 -5.63 -12.23
C SER A 69 -0.85 -5.53 -10.71
N ASN A 70 -1.93 -6.11 -10.19
CA ASN A 70 -2.23 -6.10 -8.76
C ASN A 70 -1.21 -6.93 -7.98
N ARG A 71 -0.74 -8.06 -8.52
CA ARG A 71 0.39 -8.83 -7.96
C ARG A 71 1.66 -7.99 -7.87
N GLY A 72 1.97 -7.20 -8.91
CA GLY A 72 3.10 -6.27 -8.92
C GLY A 72 2.97 -5.18 -7.84
N ASN A 73 1.84 -4.46 -7.83
CA ASN A 73 1.54 -3.41 -6.84
C ASN A 73 1.62 -3.93 -5.40
N SER A 74 1.32 -5.20 -5.20
CA SER A 74 1.33 -5.86 -3.91
C SER A 74 2.73 -6.26 -3.44
N ALA A 75 3.59 -6.68 -4.36
CA ALA A 75 5.01 -6.88 -4.09
C ALA A 75 5.69 -5.54 -3.76
N ASP A 76 5.34 -4.48 -4.47
CA ASP A 76 5.83 -3.12 -4.21
C ASP A 76 5.36 -2.61 -2.83
N LEU A 77 4.11 -2.90 -2.44
CA LEU A 77 3.60 -2.59 -1.10
C LEU A 77 4.42 -3.32 -0.02
N ALA A 78 4.79 -4.58 -0.26
CA ALA A 78 5.63 -5.35 0.66
C ALA A 78 7.03 -4.74 0.83
N ALA A 79 7.66 -4.33 -0.28
CA ALA A 79 8.95 -3.64 -0.25
C ALA A 79 8.84 -2.31 0.51
N CYS A 80 7.84 -1.49 0.19
CA CYS A 80 7.63 -0.18 0.80
C CYS A 80 7.40 -0.28 2.33
N LEU A 81 6.72 -1.33 2.81
CA LEU A 81 6.52 -1.56 4.24
C LEU A 81 7.83 -1.75 5.03
N THR A 82 8.87 -2.29 4.39
CA THR A 82 10.18 -2.45 5.03
C THR A 82 10.91 -1.11 5.19
N GLU A 83 10.69 -0.19 4.27
CA GLU A 83 11.29 1.16 4.23
C GLU A 83 10.56 2.17 5.13
N LEU A 84 9.37 1.84 5.63
CA LEU A 84 8.61 2.74 6.49
C LEU A 84 9.35 3.03 7.81
N PRO A 85 9.33 4.29 8.28
CA PRO A 85 9.83 4.64 9.60
C PRO A 85 9.15 3.82 10.71
N PHE A 86 9.92 3.38 11.70
CA PHE A 86 9.41 2.55 12.80
C PHE A 86 8.23 3.20 13.54
N TRP A 87 8.33 4.50 13.82
CA TRP A 87 7.25 5.25 14.47
C TRP A 87 5.95 5.24 13.66
N TYR A 88 6.06 5.29 12.32
CA TYR A 88 4.91 5.27 11.43
C TYR A 88 4.28 3.88 11.36
N ARG A 89 5.09 2.81 11.36
CA ARG A 89 4.58 1.43 11.49
C ARG A 89 3.82 1.22 12.80
N TRP A 90 4.33 1.78 13.89
CA TRP A 90 3.63 1.74 15.19
C TRP A 90 2.32 2.53 15.15
N TRP A 91 2.33 3.74 14.58
CA TRP A 91 1.12 4.56 14.38
C TRP A 91 0.03 3.82 13.59
N ILE A 92 0.39 3.19 12.47
CA ILE A 92 -0.54 2.41 11.65
C ILE A 92 -1.17 1.26 12.46
N ARG A 93 -0.36 0.53 13.24
CA ARG A 93 -0.86 -0.54 14.10
C ARG A 93 -1.80 -0.04 15.19
N ALA A 94 -1.51 1.13 15.79
CA ALA A 94 -2.37 1.76 16.78
C ALA A 94 -3.76 2.12 16.20
N TRP A 95 -3.83 2.42 14.91
CA TRP A 95 -5.09 2.63 14.17
C TRP A 95 -5.78 1.33 13.75
N GLY A 96 -5.30 0.16 14.19
CA GLY A 96 -5.89 -1.13 13.88
C GLY A 96 -5.59 -1.64 12.46
N HIS A 97 -4.77 -0.93 11.70
CA HIS A 97 -4.32 -1.39 10.39
C HIS A 97 -3.17 -2.39 10.55
N ALA A 98 -3.20 -3.46 9.76
CA ALA A 98 -2.21 -4.53 9.77
C ALA A 98 -1.66 -4.76 8.35
N PRO A 99 -0.92 -3.80 7.77
CA PRO A 99 -0.45 -3.89 6.38
C PRO A 99 0.49 -5.09 6.14
N GLU A 100 1.18 -5.59 7.17
CA GLU A 100 1.95 -6.83 7.10
C GLU A 100 1.06 -8.07 6.86
N LYS A 101 -0.14 -8.10 7.47
CA LYS A 101 -1.12 -9.16 7.19
C LYS A 101 -1.67 -9.02 5.77
N ALA A 102 -1.92 -7.79 5.32
CA ALA A 102 -2.33 -7.52 3.95
C ALA A 102 -1.35 -8.09 2.93
N VAL A 103 -0.04 -7.87 3.12
CA VAL A 103 1.02 -8.45 2.26
C VAL A 103 0.99 -9.98 2.25
N LYS A 104 0.86 -10.63 3.41
CA LYS A 104 0.79 -12.10 3.46
C LYS A 104 -0.40 -12.64 2.67
N HIS A 105 -1.56 -12.01 2.80
CA HIS A 105 -2.76 -12.40 2.04
C HIS A 105 -2.62 -12.07 0.55
N LEU A 106 -1.89 -11.01 0.19
CA LEU A 106 -1.58 -10.66 -1.19
C LEU A 106 -0.68 -11.68 -1.87
N ILE A 107 0.33 -12.20 -1.18
CA ILE A 107 1.15 -13.31 -1.67
C ILE A 107 0.30 -14.58 -1.84
N GLY A 108 -0.65 -14.83 -0.93
CA GLY A 108 -1.62 -15.91 -1.09
C GLY A 108 -2.51 -15.72 -2.33
N PHE A 109 -2.99 -14.49 -2.54
CA PHE A 109 -3.83 -14.12 -3.67
C PHE A 109 -3.10 -14.25 -5.01
N SER A 110 -1.79 -13.94 -5.05
CA SER A 110 -0.99 -14.12 -6.27
C SER A 110 -0.83 -15.58 -6.68
N ASN A 111 -1.04 -16.52 -5.77
CA ASN A 111 -0.86 -17.95 -6.02
C ASN A 111 -2.19 -18.69 -6.18
N THR A 112 -3.32 -18.06 -5.85
CA THR A 112 -4.64 -18.67 -6.01
C THR A 112 -5.19 -18.42 -7.41
N THR A 113 -5.74 -19.45 -8.03
CA THR A 113 -6.56 -19.37 -9.24
C THR A 113 -8.04 -19.58 -8.94
N ASP A 114 -8.36 -19.95 -7.69
CA ASP A 114 -9.71 -20.19 -7.21
C ASP A 114 -10.41 -18.87 -6.85
N TYR A 115 -11.60 -18.71 -7.43
CA TYR A 115 -12.41 -17.51 -7.42
C TYR A 115 -12.97 -17.18 -6.02
N GLU A 116 -13.49 -18.18 -5.30
CA GLU A 116 -14.03 -17.97 -3.94
C GLU A 116 -12.91 -17.70 -2.93
N ALA A 117 -11.77 -18.41 -3.10
CA ALA A 117 -10.58 -18.18 -2.30
C ALA A 117 -10.03 -16.75 -2.51
N ALA A 118 -10.05 -16.26 -3.75
CA ALA A 118 -9.63 -14.92 -4.12
C ALA A 118 -10.49 -13.84 -3.44
N GLU A 119 -11.82 -13.97 -3.43
CA GLU A 119 -12.71 -12.99 -2.79
C GLU A 119 -12.51 -12.93 -1.26
N LYS A 120 -12.34 -14.08 -0.61
CA LYS A 120 -12.04 -14.16 0.83
C LYS A 120 -10.71 -13.47 1.16
N LEU A 121 -9.70 -13.67 0.32
CA LEU A 121 -8.40 -13.01 0.47
C LEU A 121 -8.52 -11.50 0.28
N ILE A 122 -9.24 -11.04 -0.74
CA ILE A 122 -9.50 -9.61 -0.98
C ILE A 122 -10.10 -8.96 0.26
N ARG A 123 -11.18 -9.53 0.81
CA ARG A 123 -11.82 -9.03 2.03
C ARG A 123 -10.86 -8.96 3.22
N ALA A 124 -10.01 -9.98 3.39
CA ALA A 124 -8.99 -9.98 4.43
C ALA A 124 -7.95 -8.87 4.23
N ILE A 125 -7.52 -8.64 2.99
CA ILE A 125 -6.55 -7.61 2.62
C ILE A 125 -7.14 -6.21 2.85
N THR A 126 -8.37 -5.96 2.40
CA THR A 126 -8.98 -4.63 2.56
C THR A 126 -9.18 -4.27 4.02
N LYS A 127 -9.66 -5.23 4.82
CA LYS A 127 -9.77 -5.07 6.27
C LYS A 127 -8.42 -4.79 6.91
N ALA A 128 -7.38 -5.52 6.52
CA ALA A 128 -6.02 -5.32 7.03
C ALA A 128 -5.43 -3.96 6.63
N LEU A 129 -5.81 -3.43 5.46
CA LEU A 129 -5.46 -2.09 5.01
C LEU A 129 -6.38 -0.99 5.56
N GLY A 130 -7.41 -1.30 6.35
CA GLY A 130 -8.33 -0.32 6.93
C GLY A 130 -9.35 0.26 5.95
N PHE A 131 -9.68 -0.47 4.89
CA PHE A 131 -10.75 -0.12 3.96
C PHE A 131 -11.95 -1.04 4.16
N LYS A 132 -13.16 -0.51 3.93
CA LYS A 132 -14.39 -1.31 3.82
C LYS A 132 -14.75 -1.40 2.34
N ILE A 133 -14.77 -2.61 1.77
CA ILE A 133 -15.42 -2.83 0.49
C ILE A 133 -16.89 -3.08 0.81
N GLU A 134 -17.76 -2.14 0.47
CA GLU A 134 -19.20 -2.44 0.31
C GLU A 134 -19.35 -3.05 -1.08
N ILE A 135 -19.49 -4.37 -1.11
CA ILE A 135 -19.90 -5.08 -2.32
C ILE A 135 -21.43 -4.99 -2.30
N THR A 136 -21.98 -4.00 -3.01
CA THR A 136 -23.43 -3.87 -3.23
C THR A 136 -23.82 -4.63 -4.49
#